data_AF-A0A355AN65-F1
#
_entry.id   AF-A0A355AN65-F1
#
_cell.length_a   1.000
_cell.length_b   1.000
_cell.length_c   1.000
_cell.angle_alpha   90.00
_cell.angle_beta   90.00
_cell.angle_gamma   90.00
#
_symmetry.space_group_name_H-M   'P 1'
#
loop_
_entity.id
_entity.type
_entity.pdbx_description
1 polymer ?
#
loop_
_entity_poly.entity_id
_entity_poly.type
_entity_poly.pdbx_seq_one_letter_code
_entity_poly.pdbx_strand_id
1 'polypeptide(L)'
;MKIPARRGAATHLRKGQKVKIINTHGSQVVDFWAFNANNPGEFMSMEHCRVWLGRYRPKPGDALITNQRRNILKFLEDTSPGVHDTMMAACDRFRYEQLGCHEYHDNCTDNLWEALAAVRFKPTETPCPFNLWQ
;
A
#
# COMPACT_ATOMS: atom_id res chain seq x y z
N MET A 1 -14.00 1.20 -7.85
CA MET A 1 -14.70 1.02 -6.57
C MET A 1 -14.46 2.23 -5.68
N LYS A 2 -15.40 2.60 -4.80
CA LYS A 2 -15.19 3.66 -3.80
C LYS A 2 -14.80 3.01 -2.48
N ILE A 3 -13.70 3.45 -1.88
CA ILE A 3 -13.25 2.99 -0.56
C ILE A 3 -13.82 3.98 0.47
N PRO A 4 -14.67 3.53 1.42
CA PRO A 4 -15.16 4.41 2.48
C PRO A 4 -14.02 4.94 3.35
N ALA A 5 -14.22 6.10 3.98
CA ALA A 5 -13.26 6.62 4.95
C ALA A 5 -12.99 5.58 6.04
N ARG A 6 -11.73 5.47 6.47
CA ARG A 6 -11.26 4.54 7.51
C ARG A 6 -11.40 3.05 7.19
N ARG A 7 -11.61 2.68 5.92
CA ARG A 7 -11.76 1.28 5.47
C ARG A 7 -10.73 0.91 4.40
N GLY A 8 -10.45 -0.38 4.28
CA GLY A 8 -9.63 -0.98 3.23
C GLY A 8 -10.46 -1.60 2.10
N ALA A 9 -9.81 -1.87 0.97
CA ALA A 9 -10.36 -2.66 -0.12
C ALA A 9 -9.27 -3.40 -0.89
N ALA A 10 -9.59 -4.60 -1.38
CA ALA A 10 -8.70 -5.39 -2.22
C ALA A 10 -9.42 -5.81 -3.51
N THR A 11 -8.65 -6.00 -4.57
CA THR A 11 -9.14 -6.53 -5.84
C THR A 11 -8.02 -7.28 -6.56
N HIS A 12 -8.38 -8.29 -7.34
CA HIS A 12 -7.41 -8.99 -8.18
C HIS A 12 -7.08 -8.17 -9.42
N LEU A 13 -5.79 -8.09 -9.74
CA LEU A 13 -5.29 -7.48 -10.96
C LEU A 13 -4.58 -8.54 -11.81
N ARG A 14 -4.99 -8.69 -13.07
CA ARG A 14 -4.29 -9.51 -14.06
C ARG A 14 -3.18 -8.70 -14.71
N LYS A 15 -2.13 -9.38 -15.21
CA LYS A 15 -1.04 -8.76 -15.95
C LYS A 15 -1.59 -7.88 -17.08
N GLY A 16 -1.09 -6.64 -17.17
CA GLY A 16 -1.49 -5.65 -18.18
C GLY A 16 -2.70 -4.80 -17.79
N GLN A 17 -3.47 -5.18 -16.77
CA GLN A 17 -4.51 -4.30 -16.23
C GLN A 17 -3.88 -3.15 -15.43
N LYS A 18 -4.65 -2.08 -15.28
CA LYS A 18 -4.22 -0.84 -14.61
C LYS A 18 -5.14 -0.54 -13.45
N VAL A 19 -4.59 0.01 -12.38
CA VAL A 19 -5.33 0.60 -11.27
C VAL A 19 -5.09 2.10 -11.28
N LYS A 20 -6.17 2.88 -11.12
CA LYS A 20 -6.11 4.33 -10.92
C LYS A 20 -6.68 4.63 -9.54
N ILE A 21 -5.90 5.32 -8.71
CA ILE A 21 -6.31 5.75 -7.38
C ILE A 21 -6.57 7.26 -7.46
N ILE A 22 -7.76 7.68 -7.03
CA ILE A 22 -8.21 9.07 -7.13
C ILE A 22 -8.42 9.60 -5.73
N ASN A 23 -7.61 10.58 -5.32
CA ASN A 23 -7.81 11.32 -4.09
C ASN A 23 -9.00 12.28 -4.26
N THR A 24 -10.18 11.83 -3.81
CA THR A 24 -11.46 12.50 -4.15
C THR A 24 -11.60 13.88 -3.47
N HIS A 25 -10.96 14.09 -2.33
CA HIS A 25 -11.06 15.31 -1.53
C HIS A 25 -9.73 16.08 -1.42
N GLY A 26 -8.63 15.53 -1.95
CA GLY A 26 -7.34 16.21 -2.09
C GLY A 26 -6.38 16.09 -0.90
N SER A 27 -6.86 15.75 0.29
CA SER A 27 -6.05 15.70 1.52
C SER A 27 -5.91 14.29 2.13
N GLN A 28 -6.50 13.27 1.52
CA GLN A 28 -6.48 11.91 2.07
C GLN A 28 -5.14 11.21 1.77
N VAL A 29 -4.52 10.61 2.78
CA VAL A 29 -3.42 9.65 2.62
C VAL A 29 -3.99 8.25 2.38
N VAL A 30 -3.34 7.48 1.50
CA VAL A 30 -3.73 6.09 1.24
C VAL A 30 -2.51 5.17 1.32
N ASP A 31 -2.54 4.24 2.27
CA ASP A 31 -1.59 3.14 2.33
C ASP A 31 -1.90 2.14 1.20
N PHE A 32 -0.92 1.90 0.33
CA PHE A 32 -1.07 1.05 -0.85
C PHE A 32 -0.12 -0.15 -0.83
N TRP A 33 -0.66 -1.32 -1.16
CA TRP A 33 0.07 -2.58 -1.26
C TRP A 33 -0.27 -3.34 -2.53
N ALA A 34 0.64 -4.24 -2.92
CA ALA A 34 0.38 -5.25 -3.93
C ALA A 34 1.03 -6.58 -3.52
N PHE A 35 0.33 -7.68 -3.78
CA PHE A 35 0.75 -9.03 -3.43
C PHE A 35 0.76 -9.92 -4.68
N ASN A 36 1.66 -10.90 -4.71
CA ASN A 36 1.58 -11.96 -5.70
C ASN A 36 0.39 -12.87 -5.35
N ALA A 37 -0.61 -12.91 -6.23
CA ALA A 37 -1.82 -13.70 -6.03
C ALA A 37 -1.56 -15.21 -5.82
N ASN A 38 -0.43 -15.73 -6.30
CA ASN A 38 -0.06 -17.14 -6.20
C ASN A 38 0.95 -17.41 -5.07
N ASN A 39 1.46 -16.39 -4.39
CA ASN A 39 2.44 -16.55 -3.32
C ASN A 39 2.23 -15.48 -2.23
N PRO A 40 1.58 -15.83 -1.10
CA PRO A 40 1.32 -14.88 -0.03
C PRO A 40 2.53 -14.28 0.67
N GLY A 41 3.70 -14.91 0.53
CA GLY A 41 4.97 -14.40 1.04
C GLY A 41 5.72 -13.50 0.06
N GLU A 42 5.16 -13.21 -1.12
CA GLU A 42 5.74 -12.28 -2.08
C GLU A 42 4.85 -11.06 -2.29
N PHE A 43 5.39 -9.89 -1.99
CA PHE A 43 4.67 -8.62 -1.98
C PHE A 43 5.56 -7.49 -2.46
N MET A 44 4.94 -6.39 -2.90
CA MET A 44 5.61 -5.12 -3.18
C MET A 44 6.30 -4.62 -1.92
N SER A 45 7.62 -4.47 -1.98
CA SER A 45 8.44 -4.17 -0.80
C SER A 45 9.14 -2.83 -0.96
N MET A 46 8.87 -1.90 -0.04
CA MET A 46 9.41 -0.55 -0.13
C MET A 46 10.91 -0.51 0.10
N GLU A 47 11.46 -1.28 1.04
CA GLU A 47 12.89 -1.37 1.28
C GLU A 47 13.67 -1.93 0.08
N HIS A 48 13.08 -2.87 -0.66
CA HIS A 48 13.66 -3.37 -1.91
C HIS A 48 13.53 -2.32 -3.03
N CYS A 49 12.36 -1.68 -3.17
CA CYS A 49 12.13 -0.61 -4.14
C CYS A 49 13.14 0.53 -3.97
N ARG A 50 13.43 0.97 -2.74
CA ARG A 50 14.39 2.07 -2.50
C ARG A 50 15.77 1.78 -3.04
N VAL A 51 16.26 0.55 -2.83
CA VAL A 51 17.56 0.09 -3.35
C VAL A 51 17.53 -0.01 -4.88
N TRP A 52 16.45 -0.59 -5.44
CA TRP A 52 16.29 -0.75 -6.89
C TRP A 52 16.24 0.58 -7.64
N LEU A 53 15.55 1.57 -7.08
CA LEU A 53 15.37 2.88 -7.71
C LEU A 53 16.53 3.86 -7.43
N GLY A 54 17.40 3.54 -6.46
CA GLY A 54 18.44 4.45 -5.98
C GLY A 54 17.89 5.71 -5.30
N ARG A 55 16.64 5.68 -4.84
CA ARG A 55 15.92 6.82 -4.25
C ARG A 55 14.76 6.34 -3.40
N TYR A 56 14.29 7.18 -2.48
CA TYR A 56 13.21 6.81 -1.58
C TYR A 56 11.79 7.00 -2.16
N ARG A 57 11.61 7.86 -3.18
CA ARG A 57 10.30 8.09 -3.83
C ARG A 57 10.26 7.53 -5.26
N PRO A 58 9.29 6.64 -5.57
CA PRO A 58 8.97 6.28 -6.95
C PRO A 58 8.50 7.49 -7.77
N LYS A 59 8.70 7.43 -9.09
CA LYS A 59 8.27 8.41 -10.09
C LYS A 59 7.53 7.69 -11.24
N PRO A 60 6.70 8.40 -12.01
CA PRO A 60 6.14 7.87 -13.25
C PRO A 60 7.24 7.28 -14.15
N GLY A 61 7.01 6.06 -14.64
CA GLY A 61 7.97 5.26 -15.40
C GLY A 61 8.61 4.11 -14.62
N ASP A 62 8.65 4.20 -13.28
CA ASP A 62 9.36 3.22 -12.44
C ASP A 62 8.67 1.86 -12.36
N ALA A 63 9.48 0.82 -12.28
CA ALA A 63 9.03 -0.49 -11.81
C ALA A 63 9.08 -0.52 -10.28
N LEU A 64 7.96 -0.93 -9.66
CA LEU A 64 7.91 -1.33 -8.26
C LEU A 64 8.16 -2.83 -8.19
N ILE A 65 8.98 -3.24 -7.22
CA ILE A 65 9.49 -4.61 -7.12
C ILE A 65 9.07 -5.29 -5.83
N THR A 66 9.13 -6.62 -5.85
CA THR A 66 8.83 -7.45 -4.69
C THR A 66 10.02 -7.58 -3.73
N ASN A 67 9.77 -8.16 -2.57
CA ASN A 67 10.81 -8.69 -1.66
C ASN A 67 11.73 -9.75 -2.30
N GLN A 68 11.40 -10.28 -3.49
CA GLN A 68 12.26 -11.15 -4.30
C GLN A 68 12.88 -10.43 -5.50
N ARG A 69 12.82 -9.09 -5.53
CA ARG A 69 13.38 -8.23 -6.59
C ARG A 69 12.81 -8.50 -8.00
N ARG A 70 11.57 -8.97 -8.07
CA ARG A 70 10.83 -9.14 -9.33
C ARG A 70 9.86 -7.98 -9.52
N ASN A 71 9.61 -7.57 -10.76
CA ASN A 71 8.63 -6.52 -11.05
C ASN A 71 7.21 -6.99 -10.69
N ILE A 72 6.48 -6.18 -9.92
CA ILE A 72 5.07 -6.43 -9.56
C ILE A 72 4.12 -5.38 -10.15
N LEU A 73 4.54 -4.11 -10.16
CA LEU A 73 3.76 -3.01 -10.72
C LEU A 73 4.68 -2.04 -11.48
N LYS A 74 4.08 -1.23 -12.35
CA LYS A 74 4.73 -0.08 -12.96
C LYS A 74 3.97 1.18 -12.56
N PHE A 75 4.66 2.17 -12.01
CA PHE A 75 4.06 3.46 -11.69
C PHE A 75 3.92 4.26 -12.98
N LEU A 76 2.69 4.46 -13.46
CA LEU A 76 2.47 4.99 -14.81
C LEU A 76 2.35 6.51 -14.85
N GLU A 77 1.67 7.10 -13.87
CA GLU A 77 1.28 8.50 -13.87
C GLU A 77 1.07 8.96 -12.43
N ASP A 78 1.46 10.20 -12.17
CA ASP A 78 1.18 10.93 -10.93
C ASP A 78 0.87 12.38 -11.29
N THR A 79 -0.33 12.82 -10.94
CA THR A 79 -0.80 14.19 -11.18
C THR A 79 -0.57 15.11 -9.97
N SER A 80 0.01 14.57 -8.89
CA SER A 80 0.39 15.34 -7.71
C SER A 80 1.81 15.91 -7.85
N PRO A 81 2.29 16.71 -6.89
CA PRO A 81 3.69 17.13 -6.84
C PRO A 81 4.73 16.02 -6.60
N GLY A 82 4.33 14.74 -6.52
CA GLY A 82 5.24 13.61 -6.30
C GLY A 82 5.64 13.37 -4.85
N VAL A 83 4.81 13.82 -3.90
CA VAL A 83 5.05 13.66 -2.47
C VAL A 83 4.30 12.44 -1.97
N HIS A 84 5.06 11.37 -1.77
CA HIS A 84 4.61 10.11 -1.21
C HIS A 84 5.68 9.58 -0.27
N ASP A 85 5.28 8.81 0.73
CA ASP A 85 6.17 8.18 1.69
C ASP A 85 6.33 6.67 1.40
N THR A 86 7.52 6.16 1.68
CA THR A 86 7.84 4.73 1.57
C THR A 86 8.53 4.21 2.83
N MET A 87 8.59 5.00 3.91
CA MET A 87 9.41 4.71 5.08
C MET A 87 8.58 4.43 6.33
N MET A 88 7.41 5.04 6.46
CA MET A 88 6.56 4.89 7.64
C MET A 88 5.72 3.63 7.55
N ALA A 89 5.63 2.92 8.68
CA ALA A 89 4.73 1.79 8.82
C ALA A 89 3.27 2.26 8.72
N ALA A 90 2.39 1.34 8.31
CA ALA A 90 0.95 1.55 8.41
C ALA A 90 0.56 1.80 9.87
N CYS A 91 -0.45 2.64 10.11
CA CYS A 91 -0.97 2.77 11.46
C CYS A 91 -1.60 1.44 11.93
N ASP A 92 -1.52 1.20 13.24
CA ASP A 92 -2.02 0.01 13.90
C ASP A 92 -2.59 0.36 15.28
N ARG A 93 -3.21 -0.62 15.96
CA ARG A 93 -3.78 -0.41 17.30
C ARG A 93 -2.75 0.11 18.30
N PHE A 94 -1.50 -0.36 18.23
CA PHE A 94 -0.44 0.03 19.16
C PHE A 94 -0.03 1.49 18.95
N ARG A 95 -0.02 1.95 17.70
CA ARG A 95 0.20 3.36 17.37
C ARG A 95 -0.86 4.25 18.00
N TYR A 96 -2.13 3.83 17.98
CA TYR A 96 -3.21 4.60 18.61
C TYR A 96 -3.19 4.52 20.13
N GLU A 97 -2.84 3.38 20.72
CA GLU A 97 -2.62 3.24 22.17
C GLU A 97 -1.53 4.21 22.66
N GLN A 98 -0.40 4.32 21.93
CA GLN A 98 0.67 5.28 22.22
C GLN A 98 0.24 6.75 22.12
N LEU A 99 -0.79 7.04 21.32
CA LEU A 99 -1.36 8.37 21.17
C LEU A 99 -2.48 8.66 22.20
N GLY A 100 -2.69 7.76 23.18
CA GLY A 100 -3.67 7.92 24.25
C GLY A 100 -5.08 7.44 23.89
N CYS A 101 -5.25 6.67 22.81
CA CYS A 101 -6.52 6.04 22.50
C CYS A 101 -6.71 4.79 23.37
N HIS A 102 -7.76 4.77 24.18
CA HIS A 102 -8.09 3.67 25.09
C HIS A 102 -9.18 2.73 24.54
N GLU A 103 -9.75 3.06 23.38
CA GLU A 103 -10.77 2.29 22.69
C GLU A 103 -10.25 1.80 21.33
N TYR A 104 -11.00 0.93 20.67
CA TYR A 104 -10.65 0.51 19.33
C TYR A 104 -10.66 1.69 18.36
N HIS A 105 -9.59 1.82 17.57
CA HIS A 105 -9.48 2.80 16.52
C HIS A 105 -9.16 2.10 15.20
N ASP A 106 -10.01 2.31 14.17
CA ASP A 106 -9.75 1.79 12.82
C ASP A 106 -8.34 2.21 12.35
N ASN A 107 -7.63 1.26 11.77
CA ASN A 107 -6.23 1.45 11.41
C ASN A 107 -5.91 0.73 10.10
N CYS A 108 -4.84 1.18 9.43
CA CYS A 108 -4.48 0.69 8.10
C CYS A 108 -4.03 -0.77 8.11
N THR A 109 -3.42 -1.23 9.20
CA THR A 109 -3.05 -2.65 9.37
C THR A 109 -4.30 -3.53 9.36
N ASP A 110 -5.26 -3.31 10.26
CA ASP A 110 -6.49 -4.11 10.32
C ASP A 110 -7.28 -4.02 8.99
N ASN A 111 -7.36 -2.83 8.41
CA ASN A 111 -8.00 -2.60 7.10
C ASN A 111 -7.36 -3.44 5.97
N LEU A 112 -6.04 -3.61 5.98
CA LEU A 112 -5.35 -4.48 5.01
C LEU A 112 -5.77 -5.95 5.20
N TRP A 113 -5.74 -6.45 6.43
CA TRP A 113 -6.07 -7.84 6.74
C TRP A 113 -7.53 -8.15 6.40
N GLU A 114 -8.47 -7.28 6.76
CA GLU A 114 -9.89 -7.41 6.41
C GLU A 114 -10.12 -7.41 4.90
N ALA A 115 -9.47 -6.49 4.17
CA ALA A 115 -9.61 -6.37 2.73
C ALA A 115 -9.08 -7.61 2.00
N LEU A 116 -7.92 -8.14 2.41
CA LEU A 116 -7.34 -9.35 1.82
C LEU A 116 -8.19 -10.60 2.14
N ALA A 117 -8.73 -10.70 3.35
CA ALA A 117 -9.65 -11.77 3.72
C ALA A 117 -10.91 -11.77 2.85
N ALA A 118 -11.46 -10.60 2.52
CA ALA A 118 -12.64 -10.45 1.65
C ALA A 118 -12.40 -11.00 0.23
N VAL A 119 -11.16 -11.02 -0.25
CA VAL A 119 -10.77 -11.63 -1.53
C VAL A 119 -10.13 -13.01 -1.37
N ARG A 120 -10.30 -13.65 -0.19
CA ARG A 120 -9.79 -14.98 0.14
C ARG A 120 -8.26 -15.12 -0.01
N PHE A 121 -7.54 -14.02 0.25
CA PHE A 121 -6.09 -13.99 0.28
C PHE A 121 -5.61 -13.86 1.72
N LYS A 122 -4.69 -14.74 2.13
CA LYS A 122 -4.14 -14.73 3.49
C LYS A 122 -2.67 -14.29 3.44
N PRO A 123 -2.33 -13.03 3.76
CA PRO A 123 -0.94 -12.57 3.75
C PRO A 123 -0.13 -13.25 4.87
N THR A 124 1.20 -13.23 4.76
CA THR A 124 2.11 -13.70 5.82
C THR A 124 2.43 -12.61 6.84
N GLU A 125 2.36 -11.34 6.42
CA GLU A 125 2.74 -10.17 7.21
C GLU A 125 2.07 -8.89 6.67
N THR A 126 2.30 -7.78 7.35
CA THR A 126 1.95 -6.43 6.89
C THR A 126 3.22 -5.72 6.42
N PRO A 127 3.49 -5.65 5.10
CA PRO A 127 4.65 -4.95 4.58
C PRO A 127 4.56 -3.45 4.85
N CYS A 128 5.70 -2.74 4.78
CA CYS A 128 5.68 -1.29 4.74
C CYS A 128 4.86 -0.80 3.52
N PRO A 129 3.82 0.03 3.74
CA PRO A 129 2.98 0.55 2.65
C PRO A 129 3.74 1.51 1.74
N PHE A 130 3.24 1.64 0.51
CA PHE A 130 3.47 2.86 -0.26
C PHE A 130 2.41 3.89 0.14
N ASN A 131 2.79 4.87 0.97
CA ASN A 131 1.89 5.88 1.51
C ASN A 131 1.66 7.00 0.51
N LEU A 132 0.55 6.92 -0.23
CA LEU A 132 0.22 7.90 -1.26
C LEU A 132 -0.21 9.22 -0.62
N TRP A 133 0.41 10.34 -1.04
CA TRP A 133 0.08 11.71 -0.62
C TRP A 133 0.48 12.06 0.83
N GLN A 134 1.35 11.26 1.44
CA GLN A 134 1.91 11.52 2.78
C GLN A 134 3.24 12.29 2.72
#